data_AF-F3GAA9-F1
#
_entry.id   AF-F3GAA9-F1
#
_cell.length_a   1.000
_cell.length_b   1.000
_cell.length_c   1.000
_cell.angle_alpha   90.00
_cell.angle_beta   90.00
_cell.angle_gamma   90.00
#
_symmetry.space_group_name_H-M   'P 1'
#
loop_
_entity.id
_entity.type
_entity.pdbx_description
1 polymer ?
#
loop_
_entity_poly.entity_id
_entity_poly.type
_entity_poly.pdbx_seq_one_letter_code
_entity_poly.pdbx_strand_id
1 'polypeptide(L)'
;MRQALLANGPNLEWKINSKANQAIYSNGFELGEGKIVSAAEGKLHVDFYGNFFEDLSVKGDELVQAASESGPEQHFQKPEDPAPDGAQPGSSFEKALYGAYMGGKWTVVEGDGQGSTVQFMPDGSVQGLPENDRYALCLAGDCAAMSGEYDSMWLEKAEKGNPWIFARKGKQLEIFQAVNNAGADQMPELRPGPRRWLLEQQ
;
A
#
# COMPACT_ATOMS: atom_id res chain seq x y z
N MET A 1 -5.58 -6.50 -6.05
CA MET A 1 -5.28 -5.16 -5.47
C MET A 1 -4.45 -4.33 -6.45
N ARG A 2 -3.28 -4.83 -6.88
CA ARG A 2 -2.33 -4.12 -7.74
C ARG A 2 -2.94 -3.49 -8.99
N GLN A 3 -3.80 -4.22 -9.71
CA GLN A 3 -4.45 -3.68 -10.92
C GLN A 3 -5.27 -2.43 -10.62
N ALA A 4 -5.94 -2.37 -9.46
CA ALA A 4 -6.68 -1.18 -9.05
C ALA A 4 -5.73 -0.01 -8.74
N LEU A 5 -4.60 -0.27 -8.06
CA LEU A 5 -3.57 0.76 -7.82
C LEU A 5 -3.03 1.32 -9.15
N LEU A 6 -2.63 0.44 -10.07
CA LEU A 6 -2.12 0.83 -11.40
C LEU A 6 -3.14 1.64 -12.22
N ALA A 7 -4.43 1.34 -12.10
CA ALA A 7 -5.49 2.01 -12.84
C ALA A 7 -5.82 3.43 -12.31
N ASN A 8 -5.47 3.73 -11.06
CA ASN A 8 -5.81 5.01 -10.41
C ASN A 8 -4.62 5.98 -10.32
N GLY A 9 -3.52 5.66 -10.99
CA GLY A 9 -2.30 6.48 -11.05
C GLY A 9 -1.26 6.09 -9.99
N PRO A 10 -0.01 6.55 -10.16
CA PRO A 10 1.12 6.08 -9.36
C PRO A 10 1.17 6.66 -7.95
N ASN A 11 0.63 7.86 -7.72
CA ASN A 11 0.70 8.49 -6.41
C ASN A 11 -0.38 7.92 -5.49
N LEU A 12 0.01 7.53 -4.28
CA LEU A 12 -0.86 6.88 -3.29
C LEU A 12 -1.22 7.84 -2.15
N GLU A 13 -0.33 8.77 -1.82
CA GLU A 13 -0.55 9.75 -0.75
C GLU A 13 0.09 11.09 -1.09
N TRP A 14 -0.57 12.18 -0.68
CA TRP A 14 0.00 13.52 -0.61
C TRP A 14 0.03 14.03 0.83
N LYS A 15 1.15 14.62 1.22
CA LYS A 15 1.35 15.35 2.47
C LYS A 15 1.65 16.81 2.15
N ILE A 16 0.68 17.68 2.40
CA ILE A 16 0.75 19.12 2.09
C ILE A 16 0.98 19.91 3.37
N ASN A 17 2.08 20.66 3.43
CA ASN A 17 2.39 21.61 4.49
C ASN A 17 2.56 23.02 3.90
N SER A 18 1.43 23.71 3.69
CA SER A 18 1.40 25.07 3.14
C SER A 18 2.09 26.10 4.04
N LYS A 19 2.16 25.88 5.37
CA LYS A 19 2.88 26.79 6.28
C LYS A 19 4.38 26.75 6.06
N ALA A 20 4.92 25.59 5.67
CA ALA A 20 6.34 25.39 5.37
C ALA A 20 6.65 25.47 3.87
N ASN A 21 5.65 25.73 3.02
CA ASN A 21 5.75 25.65 1.55
C ASN A 21 6.28 24.30 1.05
N GLN A 22 5.86 23.20 1.67
CA GLN A 22 6.30 21.85 1.34
C GLN A 22 5.13 20.98 0.90
N ALA A 23 5.36 20.18 -0.13
CA ALA A 23 4.44 19.13 -0.56
C ALA A 23 5.25 17.87 -0.83
N ILE A 24 4.80 16.74 -0.29
CA ILE A 24 5.45 15.44 -0.48
C ILE A 24 4.40 14.49 -1.03
N TYR A 25 4.74 13.73 -2.07
CA TYR A 25 3.93 12.57 -2.48
C TYR A 25 4.68 11.27 -2.20
N SER A 26 3.93 10.18 -2.04
CA SER A 26 4.45 8.81 -1.97
C SER A 26 3.73 7.94 -2.99
N ASN A 27 4.48 7.09 -3.70
CA ASN A 27 3.94 6.03 -4.57
C ASN A 27 4.08 4.63 -3.95
N GLY A 28 4.45 4.55 -2.67
CA GLY A 28 4.73 3.29 -1.96
C GLY A 28 6.14 2.72 -2.18
N PHE A 29 6.98 3.37 -2.98
CA PHE A 29 8.40 3.03 -3.17
C PHE A 29 9.30 4.25 -3.05
N GLU A 30 8.97 5.33 -3.75
CA GLU A 30 9.68 6.60 -3.78
C GLU A 30 8.85 7.71 -3.16
N LEU A 31 9.59 8.72 -2.68
CA LEU A 31 9.05 9.99 -2.21
C LEU A 31 9.43 11.09 -3.19
N GLY A 32 8.46 11.87 -3.63
CA GLY A 32 8.71 13.12 -4.32
C GLY A 32 8.60 14.27 -3.33
N GLU A 33 9.69 15.00 -3.12
CA GLU A 33 9.72 16.18 -2.26
C GLU A 33 9.71 17.46 -3.10
N GLY A 34 8.64 18.24 -2.98
CA GLY A 34 8.39 19.44 -3.74
C GLY A 34 8.20 20.68 -2.87
N LYS A 35 8.41 21.84 -3.49
CA LYS A 35 8.20 23.16 -2.88
C LYS A 35 6.94 23.79 -3.46
N ILE A 36 6.04 24.22 -2.58
CA ILE A 36 4.86 24.99 -2.97
C ILE A 36 5.34 26.41 -3.31
N VAL A 37 5.22 26.81 -4.58
CA VAL A 37 5.63 28.15 -5.05
C VAL A 37 4.46 29.09 -5.25
N SER A 38 3.24 28.56 -5.39
CA SER A 38 2.01 29.34 -5.33
C SER A 38 0.91 28.57 -4.59
N ALA A 39 0.06 29.29 -3.86
CA ALA A 39 -1.04 28.73 -3.06
C ALA A 39 -2.24 29.69 -3.02
N ALA A 40 -2.86 29.93 -4.18
CA ALA A 40 -3.98 30.87 -4.31
C ALA A 40 -5.32 30.12 -4.35
N GLU A 41 -6.24 30.46 -3.46
CA GLU A 41 -7.62 29.91 -3.45
C GLU A 41 -7.69 28.38 -3.45
N GLY A 42 -6.77 27.72 -2.73
CA GLY A 42 -6.68 26.25 -2.68
C GLY A 42 -6.04 25.61 -3.92
N LYS A 43 -5.61 26.40 -4.91
CA LYS A 43 -4.78 25.94 -6.03
C LYS A 43 -3.32 26.06 -5.65
N LEU A 44 -2.60 24.95 -5.70
CA LEU A 44 -1.19 24.85 -5.36
C LEU A 44 -0.39 24.54 -6.62
N HIS A 45 0.70 25.26 -6.83
CA HIS A 45 1.73 24.89 -7.80
C HIS A 45 2.93 24.37 -7.02
N VAL A 46 3.31 23.13 -7.28
CA VAL A 46 4.41 22.45 -6.59
C VAL A 46 5.56 22.22 -7.55
N ASP A 47 6.68 22.88 -7.32
CA ASP A 47 7.91 22.67 -8.08
C ASP A 47 8.73 21.55 -7.44
N PHE A 48 9.25 20.66 -8.28
CA PHE A 48 10.18 19.62 -7.86
C PHE A 48 11.55 19.81 -8.52
N TYR A 49 12.55 19.15 -7.95
CA TYR A 49 13.88 19.12 -8.54
C TYR A 49 13.83 18.41 -9.91
N GLY A 50 14.50 18.98 -10.92
CA GLY A 50 14.49 18.43 -12.29
C GLY A 50 13.52 19.11 -13.25
N ASN A 51 13.01 20.30 -12.92
CA ASN A 51 12.11 21.11 -13.76
C ASN A 51 10.76 20.43 -14.06
N PHE A 52 10.27 19.58 -13.16
CA PHE A 52 8.90 19.09 -13.21
C PHE A 52 8.07 19.74 -12.10
N PHE A 53 6.76 19.84 -12.33
CA PHE A 53 5.82 20.43 -11.40
C PHE A 53 4.52 19.63 -11.37
N GLU A 54 3.77 19.78 -10.29
CA GLU A 54 2.40 19.29 -10.18
C GLU A 54 1.46 20.43 -9.78
N ASP A 55 0.32 20.51 -10.44
CA ASP A 55 -0.76 21.42 -10.08
C ASP A 55 -1.81 20.68 -9.24
N LEU A 56 -2.08 21.19 -8.05
CA LEU A 56 -3.03 20.61 -7.11
C LEU A 56 -4.19 21.55 -6.83
N SER A 57 -5.38 21.01 -6.60
CA SER A 57 -6.54 21.75 -6.13
C SER A 57 -7.11 21.11 -4.86
N VAL A 58 -7.11 21.86 -3.77
CA VAL A 58 -7.68 21.45 -2.48
C VAL A 58 -9.08 22.04 -2.34
N LYS A 59 -10.09 21.19 -2.13
CA LYS A 59 -11.47 21.58 -1.87
C LYS A 59 -12.06 20.77 -0.72
N GLY A 60 -12.07 21.37 0.47
CA GLY A 60 -12.52 20.67 1.67
C GLY A 60 -11.58 19.50 1.99
N ASP A 61 -12.12 18.29 1.97
CA ASP A 61 -11.38 17.04 2.20
C ASP A 61 -10.91 16.36 0.90
N GLU A 62 -11.22 16.93 -0.26
CA GLU A 62 -10.75 16.43 -1.56
C GLU A 62 -9.51 17.19 -2.02
N LEU A 63 -8.55 16.44 -2.55
CA LEU A 63 -7.39 16.95 -3.27
C LEU A 63 -7.41 16.37 -4.68
N VAL A 64 -7.34 17.24 -5.69
CA VAL A 64 -7.20 16.83 -7.09
C VAL A 64 -5.79 17.19 -7.55
N GLN A 65 -5.03 16.21 -8.01
CA GLN A 65 -3.82 16.43 -8.80
C GLN A 65 -4.23 16.47 -10.27
N ALA A 66 -3.97 17.59 -10.94
CA ALA A 66 -4.30 17.73 -12.36
C ALA A 66 -3.47 16.79 -13.23
N ALA A 67 -3.99 16.44 -14.41
CA ALA A 67 -3.18 15.73 -15.41
C ALA A 67 -2.00 16.60 -15.86
N SER A 68 -0.84 15.98 -16.02
CA SER A 68 0.43 16.63 -16.36
C SER A 68 1.26 15.71 -17.27
N GLU A 69 2.47 16.13 -17.61
CA GLU A 69 3.41 15.25 -18.34
C GLU A 69 3.85 14.05 -17.49
N SER A 70 3.79 14.15 -16.16
CA SER A 70 4.16 13.08 -15.22
C SER A 70 3.05 12.05 -14.98
N GLY A 71 1.79 12.36 -15.29
CA GLY A 71 0.71 11.39 -15.09
C GLY A 71 -0.70 11.89 -15.36
N PRO A 72 -1.69 10.97 -15.26
CA PRO A 72 -3.10 11.32 -15.36
C PRO A 72 -3.56 12.13 -14.13
N GLU A 73 -4.72 12.76 -14.25
CA GLU A 73 -5.41 13.35 -13.09
C GLU A 73 -5.67 12.29 -12.02
N GLN A 74 -5.44 12.63 -10.76
CA GLN A 74 -5.69 11.76 -9.62
C GLN A 74 -6.47 12.49 -8.53
N HIS A 75 -7.41 11.77 -7.91
CA HIS A 75 -8.24 12.28 -6.82
C HIS A 75 -7.86 11.60 -5.51
N PHE A 76 -7.73 12.40 -4.47
CA PHE A 76 -7.39 11.95 -3.13
C PHE A 76 -8.44 12.46 -2.15
N GLN A 77 -8.71 11.65 -1.14
CA GLN A 77 -9.55 12.01 -0.02
C GLN A 77 -8.69 12.10 1.23
N LYS A 78 -8.97 13.09 2.06
CA LYS A 78 -8.35 13.19 3.37
C LYS A 78 -8.70 11.95 4.20
N PRO A 79 -7.72 11.29 4.84
CA PRO A 79 -7.98 10.08 5.61
C PRO A 79 -8.87 10.40 6.83
N GLU A 80 -9.87 9.55 7.07
CA GLU A 80 -10.74 9.63 8.26
C GLU A 80 -9.94 9.41 9.56
N ASP A 81 -8.96 8.50 9.50
CA ASP A 81 -8.08 8.14 10.62
C ASP A 81 -6.60 8.24 10.17
N PRO A 82 -6.03 9.46 10.13
CA PRO A 82 -4.68 9.69 9.64
C PRO A 82 -3.62 8.93 10.44
N ALA A 83 -2.46 8.70 9.83
CA ALA A 83 -1.29 8.24 10.57
C ALA A 83 -0.85 9.30 11.62
N PRO A 84 -0.21 8.88 12.72
CA PRO A 84 0.28 9.82 13.74
C PRO A 84 1.21 10.90 13.17
N ASP A 85 1.25 12.05 13.84
CA ASP A 85 2.22 13.10 13.49
C ASP A 85 3.65 12.56 13.50
N GLY A 86 4.40 12.87 12.44
CA GLY A 86 5.77 12.36 12.25
C GLY A 86 5.85 10.97 11.62
N ALA A 87 4.72 10.31 11.32
CA ALA A 87 4.73 9.11 10.50
C ALA A 87 5.34 9.37 9.11
N GLN A 88 5.92 8.31 8.55
CA GLN A 88 6.51 8.35 7.21
C GLN A 88 5.42 8.66 6.17
N PRO A 89 5.75 9.43 5.11
CA PRO A 89 4.80 9.63 4.02
C PRO A 89 4.38 8.28 3.40
N GLY A 90 3.08 8.11 3.17
CA GLY A 90 2.44 6.87 2.71
C GLY A 90 1.74 6.09 3.82
N SER A 91 2.05 6.33 5.10
CA SER A 91 1.47 5.55 6.20
C SER A 91 -0.05 5.72 6.37
N SER A 92 -0.64 6.85 5.98
CA SER A 92 -2.10 7.01 6.07
C SER A 92 -2.80 6.21 4.98
N PHE A 93 -2.23 6.20 3.76
CA PHE A 93 -2.70 5.36 2.68
C PHE A 93 -2.59 3.87 3.04
N GLU A 94 -1.44 3.43 3.56
CA GLU A 94 -1.25 2.04 4.01
C GLU A 94 -2.29 1.64 5.04
N LYS A 95 -2.51 2.47 6.06
CA LYS A 95 -3.52 2.21 7.10
C LYS A 95 -4.92 2.10 6.52
N ALA A 96 -5.31 3.01 5.63
CA ALA A 96 -6.61 2.97 4.95
C ALA A 96 -6.76 1.70 4.09
N LEU A 97 -5.73 1.37 3.31
CA LEU A 97 -5.70 0.17 2.47
C LEU A 97 -5.78 -1.09 3.33
N TYR A 98 -5.01 -1.17 4.41
CA TYR A 98 -4.96 -2.34 5.28
C TYR A 98 -6.32 -2.56 5.94
N GLY A 99 -6.94 -1.48 6.45
CA GLY A 99 -8.29 -1.52 6.99
C GLY A 99 -9.34 -1.97 5.97
N ALA A 100 -9.32 -1.42 4.75
CA ALA A 100 -10.31 -1.75 3.72
C ALA A 100 -10.10 -3.13 3.09
N TYR A 101 -8.83 -3.53 2.90
CA TYR A 101 -8.47 -4.66 2.07
C TYR A 101 -8.18 -5.95 2.84
N MET A 102 -7.61 -5.87 4.04
CA MET A 102 -7.37 -7.03 4.90
C MET A 102 -8.09 -6.95 6.24
N GLY A 103 -8.48 -5.76 6.67
CA GLY A 103 -8.91 -5.49 8.03
C GLY A 103 -10.10 -6.34 8.51
N GLY A 104 -10.10 -6.58 9.80
CA GLY A 104 -11.19 -7.28 10.49
C GLY A 104 -10.83 -8.73 10.84
N LYS A 105 -11.88 -9.49 11.19
CA LYS A 105 -11.75 -10.86 11.67
C LYS A 105 -12.03 -11.84 10.55
N TRP A 106 -11.24 -12.90 10.53
CA TRP A 106 -11.26 -13.96 9.54
C TRP A 106 -11.22 -15.30 10.25
N THR A 107 -11.95 -16.28 9.76
CA THR A 107 -11.87 -17.66 10.23
C THR A 107 -10.92 -18.44 9.34
N VAL A 108 -9.98 -19.19 9.93
CA VAL A 108 -9.14 -20.13 9.18
C VAL A 108 -10.00 -21.33 8.79
N VAL A 109 -10.38 -21.45 7.52
CA VAL A 109 -11.19 -22.58 7.06
C VAL A 109 -10.32 -23.76 6.61
N GLU A 110 -9.08 -23.49 6.19
CA GLU A 110 -8.08 -24.50 5.84
C GLU A 110 -6.67 -23.98 6.16
N GLY A 111 -5.80 -24.87 6.64
CA GLY A 111 -4.40 -24.58 6.94
C GLY A 111 -4.06 -24.61 8.43
N ASP A 112 -2.86 -24.16 8.75
CA ASP A 112 -2.39 -24.12 10.14
C ASP A 112 -3.30 -23.20 10.96
N GLY A 113 -3.80 -23.71 12.09
CA GLY A 113 -4.76 -22.99 12.94
C GLY A 113 -6.22 -23.12 12.49
N GLN A 114 -6.58 -24.09 11.65
CA GLN A 114 -7.96 -24.31 11.20
C GLN A 114 -9.00 -24.23 12.33
N GLY A 115 -10.06 -23.46 12.10
CA GLY A 115 -11.13 -23.14 13.05
C GLY A 115 -10.84 -21.93 13.95
N SER A 116 -9.60 -21.43 13.98
CA SER A 116 -9.25 -20.22 14.75
C SER A 116 -9.70 -18.94 14.07
N THR A 117 -9.71 -17.85 14.84
CA THR A 117 -9.89 -16.49 14.32
C THR A 117 -8.54 -15.82 14.13
N VAL A 118 -8.33 -15.27 12.93
CA VAL A 118 -7.25 -14.35 12.58
C VAL A 118 -7.82 -12.93 12.57
N GLN A 119 -7.08 -11.95 13.07
CA GLN A 119 -7.44 -10.55 12.99
C GLN A 119 -6.31 -9.75 12.36
N PHE A 120 -6.58 -9.13 11.22
CA PHE A 120 -5.68 -8.17 10.58
C PHE A 120 -6.07 -6.76 11.00
N MET A 121 -5.09 -5.98 11.44
CA MET A 121 -5.27 -4.64 11.95
C MET A 121 -4.73 -3.59 10.96
N PRO A 122 -5.34 -2.39 10.89
CA PRO A 122 -4.89 -1.33 9.98
C PRO A 122 -3.44 -0.88 10.17
N ASP A 123 -2.82 -1.12 11.33
CA ASP A 123 -1.42 -0.78 11.63
C ASP A 123 -0.39 -1.84 11.16
N GLY A 124 -0.87 -2.85 10.43
CA GLY A 124 -0.05 -3.96 9.94
C GLY A 124 0.21 -5.04 10.98
N SER A 125 -0.41 -4.99 12.17
CA SER A 125 -0.36 -6.13 13.10
C SER A 125 -1.35 -7.22 12.71
N VAL A 126 -0.99 -8.48 12.98
CA VAL A 126 -1.88 -9.64 12.82
C VAL A 126 -1.90 -10.46 14.11
N GLN A 127 -3.09 -10.93 14.48
CA GLN A 127 -3.29 -11.81 15.63
C GLN A 127 -3.94 -13.12 15.19
N GLY A 128 -3.57 -14.22 15.83
CA GLY A 128 -4.18 -15.53 15.60
C GLY A 128 -3.70 -16.28 14.34
N LEU A 129 -2.93 -15.62 13.46
CA LEU A 129 -2.25 -16.28 12.34
C LEU A 129 -0.99 -16.97 12.87
N PRO A 130 -0.87 -18.32 12.77
CA PRO A 130 0.28 -19.03 13.34
C PRO A 130 1.61 -18.50 12.82
N GLU A 131 2.57 -18.34 13.71
CA GLU A 131 3.94 -17.87 13.42
C GLU A 131 4.04 -16.50 12.74
N ASN A 132 3.03 -15.62 12.87
CA ASN A 132 3.08 -14.27 12.31
C ASN A 132 2.44 -13.26 13.28
N ASP A 133 3.08 -12.11 13.46
CA ASP A 133 2.59 -11.00 14.29
C ASP A 133 2.44 -9.68 13.50
N ARG A 134 3.02 -9.60 12.29
CA ARG A 134 2.85 -8.46 11.38
C ARG A 134 2.69 -8.88 9.92
N TYR A 135 2.09 -7.97 9.15
CA TYR A 135 1.96 -8.07 7.70
C TYR A 135 2.16 -6.72 7.03
N ALA A 136 2.61 -6.75 5.78
CA ALA A 136 2.63 -5.59 4.90
C ALA A 136 2.22 -5.98 3.48
N LEU A 137 1.32 -5.21 2.85
CA LEU A 137 0.93 -5.44 1.46
C LEU A 137 1.95 -4.78 0.54
N CYS A 138 2.41 -5.49 -0.49
CA CYS A 138 3.33 -4.91 -1.45
C CYS A 138 2.59 -4.05 -2.47
N LEU A 139 2.84 -2.73 -2.41
CA LEU A 139 2.14 -1.72 -3.18
C LEU A 139 2.85 -1.40 -4.49
N ALA A 140 4.18 -1.26 -4.43
CA ALA A 140 5.02 -0.81 -5.52
C ALA A 140 6.47 -1.33 -5.36
N GLY A 141 7.38 -0.85 -6.23
CA GLY A 141 8.81 -1.09 -6.15
C GLY A 141 9.23 -2.54 -6.37
N ASP A 142 10.38 -2.90 -5.81
CA ASP A 142 10.99 -4.23 -5.96
C ASP A 142 10.06 -5.36 -5.51
N CYS A 143 9.33 -5.18 -4.40
CA CYS A 143 8.41 -6.23 -3.94
C CYS A 143 7.30 -6.48 -4.98
N ALA A 144 6.75 -5.43 -5.57
CA ALA A 144 5.75 -5.56 -6.63
C ALA A 144 6.37 -6.09 -7.94
N ALA A 145 7.62 -5.75 -8.25
CA ALA A 145 8.32 -6.28 -9.42
C ALA A 145 8.58 -7.79 -9.29
N MET A 146 9.02 -8.24 -8.12
CA MET A 146 9.37 -9.64 -7.85
C MET A 146 8.17 -10.59 -7.95
N SER A 147 6.95 -10.14 -7.61
CA SER A 147 5.74 -10.98 -7.72
C SER A 147 5.02 -10.87 -9.07
N GLY A 148 5.50 -10.01 -9.98
CA GLY A 148 4.93 -9.83 -11.31
C GLY A 148 3.44 -9.47 -11.27
N GLU A 149 2.60 -10.41 -11.73
CA GLU A 149 1.14 -10.25 -11.80
C GLU A 149 0.40 -10.56 -10.50
N TYR A 150 1.07 -11.19 -9.53
CA TYR A 150 0.43 -11.63 -8.29
C TYR A 150 0.47 -10.55 -7.21
N ASP A 151 -0.64 -10.40 -6.49
CA ASP A 151 -0.65 -9.63 -5.25
C ASP A 151 0.20 -10.37 -4.21
N SER A 152 1.09 -9.63 -3.55
CA SER A 152 2.03 -10.18 -2.58
C SER A 152 2.01 -9.41 -1.27
N MET A 153 2.37 -10.11 -0.19
CA MET A 153 2.51 -9.54 1.14
C MET A 153 3.76 -10.06 1.81
N TRP A 154 4.31 -9.28 2.72
CA TRP A 154 5.26 -9.74 3.71
C TRP A 154 4.48 -10.23 4.93
N LEU A 155 4.82 -11.43 5.45
CA LEU A 155 4.39 -11.87 6.76
C LEU A 155 5.62 -12.13 7.62
N GLU A 156 5.59 -11.67 8.85
CA GLU A 156 6.72 -11.80 9.78
C GLU A 156 6.31 -12.11 11.20
N LYS A 157 7.30 -12.62 11.94
CA LYS A 157 7.27 -12.78 13.39
C LYS A 157 8.60 -12.34 13.97
N ALA A 158 8.55 -11.45 14.95
CA ALA A 158 9.75 -10.92 15.61
C ALA A 158 10.83 -10.49 14.59
N GLU A 159 10.43 -9.66 13.61
CA GLU A 159 11.28 -9.07 12.55
C GLU A 159 11.91 -10.09 11.58
N LYS A 160 11.47 -11.35 11.62
CA LYS A 160 11.83 -12.38 10.63
C LYS A 160 10.60 -12.70 9.80
N GLY A 161 10.67 -12.36 8.53
CA GLY A 161 9.56 -12.58 7.61
C GLY A 161 9.95 -13.25 6.32
N ASN A 162 8.92 -13.53 5.54
CA ASN A 162 9.01 -14.11 4.21
C ASN A 162 7.98 -13.45 3.29
N PRO A 163 8.24 -13.41 1.98
CA PRO A 163 7.24 -13.01 1.02
C PRO A 163 6.18 -14.11 0.86
N TRP A 164 4.94 -13.71 0.66
CA TRP A 164 3.78 -14.56 0.40
C TRP A 164 3.00 -14.02 -0.78
N ILE A 165 2.38 -14.92 -1.53
CA ILE A 165 1.41 -14.55 -2.57
C ILE A 165 0.01 -14.73 -2.00
N PHE A 166 -0.91 -13.84 -2.35
CA PHE A 166 -2.30 -13.98 -1.93
C PHE A 166 -3.29 -13.67 -3.04
N ALA A 167 -4.50 -14.19 -2.88
CA ALA A 167 -5.64 -13.86 -3.71
C ALA A 167 -6.87 -13.62 -2.83
N ARG A 168 -7.50 -12.45 -2.99
CA ARG A 168 -8.77 -12.13 -2.31
C ARG A 168 -9.92 -12.18 -3.32
N LYS A 169 -10.97 -12.95 -3.00
CA LYS A 169 -12.22 -13.05 -3.76
C LYS A 169 -13.38 -12.78 -2.83
N GLY A 170 -13.81 -11.52 -2.76
CA GLY A 170 -14.84 -11.08 -1.82
C GLY A 170 -14.42 -11.35 -0.37
N LYS A 171 -15.15 -12.25 0.30
CA LYS A 171 -14.90 -12.66 1.68
C LYS A 171 -13.87 -13.76 1.84
N GLN A 172 -13.34 -14.34 0.76
CA GLN A 172 -12.33 -15.38 0.83
C GLN A 172 -10.94 -14.81 0.57
N LEU A 173 -9.96 -15.21 1.38
CA LEU A 173 -8.55 -14.87 1.22
C LEU A 173 -7.74 -16.17 1.17
N GLU A 174 -7.06 -16.39 0.05
CA GLU A 174 -6.11 -17.48 -0.13
C GLU A 174 -4.69 -16.94 0.04
N ILE A 175 -3.87 -17.62 0.84
CA ILE A 175 -2.45 -17.27 1.06
C ILE A 175 -1.59 -18.46 0.65
N PHE A 176 -0.64 -18.22 -0.23
CA PHE A 176 0.23 -19.20 -0.87
C PHE A 176 1.68 -18.93 -0.51
N GLN A 177 2.42 -20.00 -0.26
CA GLN A 177 3.88 -19.89 -0.15
C GLN A 177 4.44 -19.25 -1.43
N ALA A 178 5.27 -18.21 -1.29
CA ALA A 178 6.00 -17.68 -2.44
C ALA A 178 7.18 -18.61 -2.78
N VAL A 179 7.28 -18.99 -4.05
CA VAL A 179 8.39 -19.79 -4.59
C VAL A 179 9.19 -18.93 -5.55
N ASN A 180 10.50 -18.81 -5.34
CA ASN A 180 11.39 -18.12 -6.26
C ASN A 180 11.79 -19.06 -7.40
N ASN A 181 11.44 -18.68 -8.63
CA ASN A 181 11.79 -19.42 -9.85
C ASN A 181 13.02 -18.84 -10.59
N ALA A 182 13.58 -17.74 -10.08
CA ALA A 182 14.77 -17.13 -10.66
C ALA A 182 16.04 -17.87 -10.26
N GLY A 183 17.08 -17.77 -11.10
CA GLY A 183 18.44 -18.20 -10.77
C GLY A 183 19.04 -17.39 -9.62
N ALA A 184 20.11 -17.89 -8.99
CA ALA A 184 20.72 -17.28 -7.80
C ALA A 184 21.19 -15.82 -8.01
N ASP A 185 21.61 -15.48 -9.24
CA ASP A 185 22.11 -14.14 -9.60
C ASP A 185 21.07 -13.31 -10.37
N GLN A 186 19.81 -13.73 -10.37
CA GLN A 186 18.71 -13.04 -11.03
C GLN A 186 17.80 -12.36 -10.01
N MET A 187 17.12 -11.30 -10.44
CA MET A 187 16.04 -10.71 -9.65
C MET A 187 15.01 -11.81 -9.31
N PRO A 188 14.56 -11.92 -8.05
CA PRO A 188 13.59 -12.94 -7.68
C PRO A 188 12.33 -12.88 -8.54
N GLU A 189 11.86 -14.06 -8.97
CA GLU A 189 10.59 -14.23 -9.68
C GLU A 189 9.69 -15.09 -8.79
N LEU A 190 8.84 -14.44 -8.01
CA LEU A 190 7.96 -15.07 -7.04
C LEU A 190 6.67 -15.54 -7.71
N ARG A 191 6.41 -16.84 -7.62
CA ARG A 191 5.18 -17.49 -8.07
C ARG A 191 4.42 -18.11 -6.89
N PRO A 192 3.08 -18.24 -6.99
CA PRO A 192 2.31 -18.98 -5.99
C PRO A 192 2.71 -20.45 -5.99
N GLY A 193 3.18 -20.93 -4.84
CA GLY A 193 3.36 -22.34 -4.54
C GLY A 193 2.12 -22.96 -3.89
N PRO A 194 2.29 -23.95 -3.00
CA PRO A 194 1.17 -24.54 -2.26
C PRO A 194 0.40 -23.50 -1.44
N ARG A 195 -0.94 -23.63 -1.45
CA ARG A 195 -1.80 -22.86 -0.54
C ARG A 195 -1.51 -23.28 0.89
N ARG A 196 -1.29 -22.29 1.76
CA ARG A 196 -1.02 -22.51 3.20
C ARG A 196 -2.19 -22.13 4.07
N TRP A 197 -2.97 -21.13 3.66
CA TRP A 197 -4.19 -20.74 4.34
C TRP A 197 -5.31 -20.43 3.35
N LEU A 198 -6.52 -20.84 3.69
CA LEU A 198 -7.75 -20.26 3.20
C LEU A 198 -8.49 -19.66 4.39
N LEU A 199 -8.80 -18.38 4.30
CA LEU A 199 -9.50 -17.62 5.32
C LEU A 199 -10.85 -17.11 4.78
N GLU A 200 -11.84 -17.02 5.66
CA GLU A 200 -13.15 -16.45 5.35
C GLU A 200 -13.48 -15.29 6.31
N GLN A 201 -13.83 -14.14 5.75
CA GLN A 201 -14.15 -12.93 6.51
C GLN A 201 -15.47 -13.12 7.28
N GLN A 202 -15.46 -12.78 8.57
CA GLN A 202 -16.62 -12.87 9.47
C GLN A 202 -17.68 -11.80 9.14
#